data_AF-A0A0L7R3Y9-F1
#
_entry.id   AF-A0A0L7R3Y9-F1
#
_cell.length_a   1.000
_cell.length_b   1.000
_cell.length_c   1.000
_cell.angle_alpha   90.00
_cell.angle_beta   90.00
_cell.angle_gamma   90.00
#
_symmetry.space_group_name_H-M   'P 1'
#
loop_
_entity.id
_entity.type
_entity.pdbx_description
1 polymer ?
#
loop_
_entity_poly.entity_id
_entity_poly.type
_entity_poly.pdbx_seq_one_letter_code
_entity_poly.pdbx_strand_id
1 'polypeptide(L)'
;MPTEEPIDMLNDTLKEIAFRSKNQNKFKRLARTTHFNLREVEALAIIHRKCIQTQGTMTRLVFRDLFHLGFDFTENIRHLLIDRIFSLFDKRNALQIHFDQWIEGLSVIFRGNLDEKINFAYKVYDNMRTQKLKKEHIFPIMRGCLIKLQNNENPDEAVKDLIDLLMKKLDLDRDGTISEEDFKTAVKERNQLLLECMGPVFPSREARHAFFSTFTDHLGRY
;
A
#
# COMPACT_ATOMS: atom_id res chain seq x y z
N MET A 1 -26.21 -18.85 7.89
CA MET A 1 -25.14 -17.84 7.72
C MET A 1 -25.82 -16.54 7.35
N PRO A 2 -25.48 -15.37 7.93
CA PRO A 2 -26.02 -14.11 7.46
C PRO A 2 -25.51 -13.91 6.03
N THR A 3 -26.43 -13.69 5.09
CA THR A 3 -26.12 -13.30 3.72
C THR A 3 -25.46 -11.93 3.74
N GLU A 4 -24.18 -11.85 3.38
CA GLU A 4 -23.49 -10.57 3.20
C GLU A 4 -24.18 -9.81 2.06
N GLU A 5 -24.78 -8.67 2.37
CA GLU A 5 -25.40 -7.82 1.35
C GLU A 5 -24.30 -7.15 0.49
N PRO A 6 -24.44 -7.15 -0.85
CA PRO A 6 -23.49 -6.46 -1.73
C PRO A 6 -23.36 -4.97 -1.39
N ILE A 7 -22.14 -4.42 -1.46
CA ILE A 7 -21.83 -3.01 -1.13
C ILE A 7 -22.70 -2.01 -1.91
N ASP A 8 -23.10 -2.36 -3.13
CA ASP A 8 -23.94 -1.53 -4.00
C ASP A 8 -25.39 -1.39 -3.50
N MET A 9 -25.84 -2.31 -2.65
CA MET A 9 -27.18 -2.32 -2.06
C MET A 9 -27.29 -1.48 -0.78
N LEU A 10 -26.16 -1.01 -0.23
CA LEU A 10 -26.10 -0.21 1.01
C LEU A 10 -26.40 1.28 0.84
N ASN A 11 -27.03 1.68 -0.26
CA ASN A 11 -27.34 3.10 -0.54
C ASN A 11 -28.45 3.64 0.39
N ASP A 12 -28.10 3.95 1.64
CA ASP A 12 -28.95 4.73 2.56
C ASP A 12 -28.57 6.21 2.46
N THR A 13 -29.23 6.90 1.54
CA THR A 13 -28.94 8.30 1.19
C THR A 13 -28.98 9.23 2.40
N LEU A 14 -29.87 9.00 3.37
CA LEU A 14 -30.00 9.87 4.55
C LEU A 14 -28.83 9.68 5.52
N LYS A 15 -28.43 8.44 5.81
CA LYS A 15 -27.27 8.17 6.68
C LYS A 15 -25.97 8.66 6.05
N GLU A 16 -25.83 8.54 4.74
CA GLU A 16 -24.67 9.07 4.01
C GLU A 16 -24.62 10.60 4.04
N ILE A 17 -25.75 11.29 3.81
CA ILE A 17 -25.83 12.76 3.91
C ILE A 17 -25.45 13.23 5.31
N ALA A 18 -26.00 12.60 6.36
CA ALA A 18 -25.68 12.93 7.74
C ALA A 18 -24.19 12.72 8.06
N PHE A 19 -23.61 11.61 7.56
CA PHE A 19 -22.18 11.34 7.70
C PHE A 19 -21.31 12.39 7.00
N ARG A 20 -21.67 12.79 5.77
CA ARG A 20 -20.94 13.85 5.04
C ARG A 20 -20.99 15.17 5.79
N SER A 21 -22.18 15.60 6.18
CA SER A 21 -22.39 16.85 6.93
C SER A 21 -21.56 16.89 8.22
N LYS A 22 -21.59 15.80 9.01
CA LYS A 22 -20.82 15.71 10.27
C LYS A 22 -19.30 15.80 10.06
N ASN A 23 -18.78 15.34 8.93
CA ASN A 23 -17.34 15.24 8.66
C ASN A 23 -16.79 16.33 7.72
N GLN A 24 -17.60 17.32 7.34
CA GLN A 24 -17.26 18.31 6.31
C GLN A 24 -15.91 19.00 6.53
N ASN A 25 -15.61 19.42 7.76
CA ASN A 25 -14.34 20.10 8.08
C ASN A 25 -13.13 19.17 7.90
N LYS A 26 -13.29 17.89 8.28
CA LYS A 26 -12.23 16.88 8.14
C LYS A 26 -12.01 16.52 6.67
N PHE A 27 -13.08 16.46 5.88
CA PHE A 27 -12.98 16.25 4.43
C PHE A 27 -12.28 17.41 3.72
N LYS A 28 -12.62 18.66 4.04
CA LYS A 28 -11.92 19.83 3.50
C LYS A 28 -10.44 19.83 3.85
N ARG A 29 -10.07 19.38 5.06
CA ARG A 29 -8.66 19.23 5.45
C ARG A 29 -7.97 18.16 4.61
N LEU A 30 -8.55 16.96 4.52
CA LEU A 30 -7.99 15.85 3.74
C LEU A 30 -7.82 16.23 2.27
N ALA A 31 -8.78 16.94 1.68
CA ALA A 31 -8.70 17.41 0.29
C ALA A 31 -7.56 18.43 0.04
N ARG A 32 -7.03 19.06 1.09
CA ARG A 32 -5.89 19.99 1.00
C ARG A 32 -4.55 19.30 1.26
N THR A 33 -4.55 18.20 2.01
CA THR A 33 -3.33 17.52 2.45
C THR A 33 -3.07 16.20 1.72
N THR A 34 -3.95 15.83 0.78
CA THR A 34 -3.86 14.61 -0.02
C THR A 34 -4.01 14.95 -1.49
N HIS A 35 -3.70 13.99 -2.36
CA HIS A 35 -3.83 14.10 -3.81
C HIS A 35 -5.26 13.88 -4.31
N PHE A 36 -6.25 13.99 -3.42
CA PHE A 36 -7.67 13.81 -3.73
C PHE A 36 -8.43 15.13 -3.57
N ASN A 37 -9.33 15.40 -4.51
CA ASN A 37 -10.25 16.53 -4.37
C ASN A 37 -11.35 16.21 -3.34
N LEU A 38 -12.19 17.20 -3.01
CA LEU A 38 -13.23 17.03 -1.99
C LEU A 38 -14.24 15.91 -2.34
N ARG A 39 -14.63 15.77 -3.60
CA ARG A 39 -15.58 14.72 -4.04
C ARG A 39 -14.99 13.33 -3.85
N GLU A 40 -13.72 13.17 -4.21
CA GLU A 40 -12.98 11.92 -4.06
C GLU A 40 -12.77 11.56 -2.58
N VAL A 41 -12.44 12.54 -1.75
CA VAL A 41 -12.34 12.36 -0.30
C VAL A 41 -13.66 11.90 0.29
N GLU A 42 -14.78 12.51 -0.10
CA GLU A 42 -16.11 12.08 0.33
C GLU A 42 -16.42 10.65 -0.14
N ALA A 43 -16.15 10.33 -1.41
CA ALA A 43 -16.38 9.00 -1.97
C ALA A 43 -15.55 7.92 -1.27
N LEU A 44 -14.25 8.15 -1.06
CA LEU A 44 -13.37 7.23 -0.34
C LEU A 44 -13.80 7.02 1.12
N ALA A 45 -14.33 8.06 1.77
CA ALA A 45 -14.88 7.95 3.12
C ALA A 45 -16.17 7.10 3.15
N ILE A 46 -17.02 7.22 2.12
CA ILE A 46 -18.21 6.37 1.97
C ILE A 46 -17.81 4.93 1.66
N ILE A 47 -16.86 4.69 0.77
CA ILE A 47 -16.32 3.34 0.47
C ILE A 47 -15.83 2.69 1.77
N HIS A 48 -14.99 3.39 2.54
CA HIS A 48 -14.50 2.89 3.84
C HIS A 48 -15.65 2.56 4.80
N ARG A 49 -16.65 3.44 4.90
CA ARG A 49 -17.84 3.21 5.73
C ARG A 49 -18.60 1.96 5.30
N LYS A 50 -18.83 1.78 4.00
CA LYS A 50 -19.54 0.60 3.46
C LYS A 50 -18.77 -0.68 3.71
N CYS A 51 -17.44 -0.69 3.53
CA CYS A 51 -16.60 -1.82 3.91
C CYS A 51 -16.74 -2.17 5.39
N ILE A 52 -16.82 -1.16 6.28
CA ILE A 52 -17.01 -1.41 7.71
C ILE A 52 -18.39 -2.01 8.03
N GLN A 53 -19.41 -1.61 7.27
CA GLN A 53 -20.77 -2.13 7.46
C GLN A 53 -20.92 -3.58 7.00
N THR A 54 -20.23 -3.99 5.93
CA THR A 54 -20.28 -5.36 5.41
C THR A 54 -19.32 -6.31 6.10
N GLN A 55 -18.08 -5.88 6.36
CA GLN A 55 -16.99 -6.76 6.82
C GLN A 55 -16.55 -6.51 8.27
N GLY A 56 -17.19 -5.56 8.97
CA GLY A 56 -16.78 -5.14 10.31
C GLY A 56 -15.64 -4.13 10.29
N THR A 57 -15.12 -3.76 11.46
CA THR A 57 -14.03 -2.75 11.58
C THR A 57 -12.86 -3.09 10.67
N MET A 58 -12.23 -2.07 10.06
CA MET A 58 -11.09 -2.21 9.14
C MET A 58 -9.80 -2.68 9.86
N THR A 59 -9.81 -3.92 10.34
CA THR A 59 -8.68 -4.62 10.95
C THR A 59 -7.69 -5.07 9.89
N ARG A 60 -6.55 -5.61 10.31
CA ARG A 60 -5.54 -6.17 9.40
C ARG A 60 -6.11 -7.25 8.47
N LEU A 61 -7.01 -8.10 8.98
CA LEU A 61 -7.65 -9.16 8.19
C LEU A 61 -8.52 -8.58 7.07
N VAL A 62 -9.45 -7.68 7.43
CA VAL A 62 -10.34 -7.01 6.46
C VAL A 62 -9.54 -6.20 5.45
N PHE A 63 -8.51 -5.48 5.90
CA PHE A 63 -7.63 -4.71 5.01
C PHE A 63 -6.90 -5.61 4.01
N ARG A 64 -6.44 -6.78 4.46
CA ARG A 64 -5.78 -7.77 3.60
C ARG A 64 -6.71 -8.32 2.54
N ASP A 65 -7.93 -8.66 2.92
CA ASP A 65 -8.92 -9.20 2.00
C ASP A 65 -9.35 -8.13 0.98
N LEU A 66 -9.48 -6.87 1.41
CA LEU A 66 -9.73 -5.74 0.51
C LEU A 66 -8.58 -5.54 -0.49
N PHE A 67 -7.32 -5.55 -0.04
CA PHE A 67 -6.19 -5.40 -0.95
C PHE A 67 -6.07 -6.57 -1.93
N HIS A 68 -6.41 -7.78 -1.49
CA HIS A 68 -6.43 -8.96 -2.34
C HIS A 68 -7.50 -8.86 -3.43
N LEU A 69 -8.74 -8.55 -3.05
CA LEU A 69 -9.90 -8.50 -3.95
C LEU A 69 -9.95 -7.22 -4.80
N GLY A 70 -9.72 -6.07 -4.18
CA GLY A 70 -9.89 -4.75 -4.79
C GLY A 70 -8.67 -4.24 -5.53
N PHE A 71 -7.47 -4.68 -5.14
CA PHE A 71 -6.20 -4.20 -5.74
C PHE A 71 -5.38 -5.31 -6.40
N ASP A 72 -6.00 -6.49 -6.59
CA ASP A 72 -5.41 -7.67 -7.18
C ASP A 72 -4.09 -8.09 -6.50
N PHE A 73 -4.00 -7.96 -5.17
CA PHE A 73 -2.90 -8.55 -4.38
C PHE A 73 -3.09 -10.07 -4.16
N THR A 74 -3.36 -10.80 -5.24
CA THR A 74 -3.70 -12.22 -5.35
C THR A 74 -2.68 -13.28 -4.87
N GLU A 75 -1.50 -12.94 -4.33
CA GLU A 75 -0.49 -13.95 -3.93
C GLU A 75 -0.16 -13.94 -2.44
N ASN A 76 -0.03 -15.12 -1.82
CA ASN A 76 0.18 -15.26 -0.37
C ASN A 76 1.39 -14.47 0.18
N ILE A 77 2.41 -14.28 -0.64
CA ILE A 77 3.63 -13.51 -0.34
C ILE A 77 3.34 -12.01 -0.17
N ARG A 78 2.34 -11.52 -0.91
CA ARG A 78 1.87 -10.15 -0.81
C ARG A 78 1.21 -9.87 0.54
N HIS A 79 0.75 -10.88 1.28
CA HIS A 79 0.23 -10.67 2.63
C HIS A 79 1.27 -10.07 3.57
N LEU A 80 2.56 -10.43 3.46
CA LEU A 80 3.61 -9.80 4.27
C LEU A 80 3.71 -8.30 3.96
N LEU A 81 3.76 -7.92 2.68
CA LEU A 81 3.84 -6.52 2.27
C LEU A 81 2.56 -5.75 2.64
N ILE A 82 1.39 -6.37 2.49
CA ILE A 82 0.10 -5.80 2.90
C ILE A 82 0.05 -5.56 4.42
N ASP A 83 0.55 -6.48 5.23
CA ASP A 83 0.60 -6.32 6.69
C ASP A 83 1.52 -5.16 7.10
N ARG A 84 2.61 -4.96 6.36
CA ARG A 84 3.51 -3.81 6.55
C ARG A 84 2.86 -2.51 6.08
N ILE A 85 2.19 -2.50 4.94
CA ILE A 85 1.38 -1.37 4.45
C ILE A 85 0.31 -1.00 5.49
N PHE A 86 -0.41 -1.98 6.04
CA PHE A 86 -1.38 -1.76 7.11
C PHE A 86 -0.73 -1.04 8.30
N SER A 87 0.48 -1.45 8.68
CA SER A 87 1.21 -0.88 9.81
C SER A 87 1.69 0.56 9.55
N LEU A 88 1.81 0.97 8.28
CA LEU A 88 2.05 2.37 7.88
C LEU A 88 0.76 3.19 7.84
N PHE A 89 -0.37 2.57 7.46
CA PHE A 89 -1.68 3.22 7.50
C PHE A 89 -2.13 3.45 8.96
N ASP A 90 -1.87 2.49 9.85
CA ASP A 90 -2.23 2.56 11.27
C ASP A 90 -1.28 3.46 12.09
N LYS A 91 -1.16 4.73 11.70
CA LYS A 91 -0.38 5.77 12.41
C LYS A 91 -0.72 5.90 13.91
N ARG A 92 -1.92 5.47 14.33
CA ARG A 92 -2.39 5.55 15.72
C ARG A 92 -2.13 4.27 16.51
N ASN A 93 -1.61 3.21 15.89
CA ASN A 93 -1.45 1.88 16.49
C ASN A 93 -2.75 1.37 17.15
N ALA A 94 -3.89 1.68 16.53
CA ALA A 94 -5.21 1.32 17.05
C ALA A 94 -5.66 -0.09 16.65
N LEU A 95 -4.83 -0.81 15.86
CA LEU A 95 -5.14 -2.09 15.23
C LEU A 95 -6.35 -2.03 14.28
N GLN A 96 -6.71 -0.83 13.84
CA GLN A 96 -7.76 -0.57 12.88
C GLN A 96 -7.46 0.70 12.06
N ILE A 97 -7.88 0.72 10.80
CA ILE A 97 -7.72 1.88 9.93
C ILE A 97 -9.00 2.72 9.95
N HIS A 98 -8.90 3.97 10.42
CA HIS A 98 -9.97 4.95 10.30
C HIS A 98 -9.98 5.61 8.91
N PHE A 99 -11.12 6.20 8.51
CA PHE A 99 -11.30 6.72 7.14
C PHE A 99 -10.27 7.79 6.74
N ASP A 100 -9.72 8.56 7.69
CA ASP A 100 -8.66 9.52 7.40
C ASP A 100 -7.34 8.83 7.08
N GLN A 101 -6.96 7.82 7.87
CA GLN A 101 -5.76 7.02 7.62
C GLN A 101 -5.87 6.25 6.30
N TRP A 102 -7.07 5.74 5.99
CA TRP A 102 -7.42 5.14 4.71
C TRP A 102 -7.16 6.11 3.55
N ILE A 103 -7.74 7.32 3.61
CA ILE A 103 -7.59 8.33 2.55
C ILE A 103 -6.14 8.81 2.41
N GLU A 104 -5.46 9.09 3.52
CA GLU A 104 -4.05 9.50 3.53
C GLU A 104 -3.14 8.43 2.93
N GLY A 105 -3.36 7.16 3.28
CA GLY A 105 -2.57 6.06 2.75
C GLY A 105 -2.84 5.82 1.26
N LEU A 106 -4.10 5.83 0.84
CA LEU A 106 -4.47 5.69 -0.58
C LEU A 106 -3.94 6.85 -1.43
N SER A 107 -3.81 8.04 -0.86
CA SER A 107 -3.25 9.20 -1.55
C SER A 107 -1.84 8.92 -2.05
N VAL A 108 -1.00 8.30 -1.19
CA VAL A 108 0.37 7.94 -1.55
C VAL A 108 0.40 6.74 -2.49
N ILE A 109 -0.35 5.68 -2.17
CA ILE A 109 -0.36 4.44 -2.95
C ILE A 109 -0.77 4.70 -4.41
N PHE A 110 -1.80 5.51 -4.63
CA PHE A 110 -2.37 5.69 -5.96
C PHE A 110 -1.87 6.92 -6.70
N ARG A 111 -1.69 8.04 -5.99
CA ARG A 111 -1.38 9.35 -6.59
C ARG A 111 -0.11 10.00 -6.04
N GLY A 112 0.65 9.29 -5.21
CA GLY A 112 1.92 9.78 -4.70
C GLY A 112 2.88 10.10 -5.83
N ASN A 113 3.59 11.22 -5.70
CA ASN A 113 4.72 11.54 -6.54
C ASN A 113 5.87 10.56 -6.27
N LEU A 114 6.95 10.65 -7.07
CA LEU A 114 8.07 9.72 -6.95
C LEU A 114 8.73 9.75 -5.56
N ASP A 115 8.90 10.93 -4.95
CA ASP A 115 9.48 11.07 -3.61
C ASP A 115 8.63 10.40 -2.53
N GLU A 116 7.32 10.64 -2.57
CA GLU A 116 6.37 10.02 -1.63
C GLU A 116 6.37 8.50 -1.78
N LYS A 117 6.41 8.00 -3.02
CA LYS A 117 6.48 6.57 -3.30
C LYS A 117 7.79 5.94 -2.85
N ILE A 118 8.92 6.59 -3.06
CA ILE A 118 10.23 6.14 -2.58
C ILE A 118 10.21 6.00 -1.05
N ASN A 119 9.79 7.06 -0.34
CA ASN A 119 9.72 7.07 1.11
C ASN A 119 8.76 5.97 1.63
N PHE A 120 7.62 5.81 0.96
CA PHE A 120 6.63 4.80 1.32
C PHE A 120 7.15 3.38 1.11
N ALA A 121 7.73 3.08 -0.05
CA ALA A 121 8.31 1.76 -0.35
C ALA A 121 9.45 1.42 0.62
N TYR A 122 10.35 2.37 0.90
CA TYR A 122 11.42 2.17 1.87
C TYR A 122 10.88 1.81 3.26
N LYS A 123 9.85 2.53 3.75
CA LYS A 123 9.20 2.22 5.02
C LYS A 123 8.48 0.87 5.03
N VAL A 124 7.96 0.41 3.89
CA VAL A 124 7.40 -0.94 3.76
C VAL A 124 8.52 -1.99 3.86
N TYR A 125 9.69 -1.73 3.28
CA TYR A 125 10.83 -2.65 3.39
C TYR A 125 11.45 -2.64 4.79
N ASP A 126 11.55 -1.47 5.43
CA ASP A 126 12.09 -1.29 6.78
C ASP A 126 11.02 -1.48 7.86
N ASN A 127 10.47 -2.70 7.93
CA ASN A 127 9.43 -3.04 8.90
C ASN A 127 9.84 -2.80 10.37
N MET A 128 11.12 -2.97 10.69
CA MET A 128 11.65 -2.78 12.04
C MET A 128 12.06 -1.33 12.34
N ARG A 129 11.90 -0.42 11.37
CA ARG A 129 12.21 1.02 11.49
C ARG A 129 13.65 1.26 11.95
N THR A 130 14.58 0.43 11.50
CA THR A 130 16.00 0.53 11.86
C THR A 130 16.69 1.69 11.13
N GLN A 131 16.02 2.30 10.15
CA GLN A 131 16.56 3.28 9.21
C GLN A 131 17.68 2.72 8.31
N LYS A 132 17.95 1.42 8.39
CA LYS A 132 19.01 0.72 7.66
C LYS A 132 18.56 -0.69 7.32
N LEU A 133 18.37 -0.97 6.03
CA LEU A 133 18.03 -2.30 5.55
C LEU A 133 19.29 -3.16 5.46
N LYS A 134 19.26 -4.31 6.14
CA LYS A 134 20.30 -5.34 6.08
C LYS A 134 19.81 -6.52 5.24
N LYS A 135 20.74 -7.32 4.71
CA LYS A 135 20.42 -8.56 3.96
C LYS A 135 19.43 -9.45 4.70
N GLU A 136 19.59 -9.60 6.02
CA GLU A 136 18.71 -10.40 6.88
C GLU A 136 17.26 -9.88 6.95
N HIS A 137 17.05 -8.56 6.77
CA HIS A 137 15.71 -7.95 6.72
C HIS A 137 15.04 -8.11 5.34
N ILE A 138 15.87 -8.12 4.29
CA ILE A 138 15.43 -8.24 2.89
C ILE A 138 15.10 -9.70 2.54
N PHE A 139 15.83 -10.65 3.11
CA PHE A 139 15.72 -12.07 2.81
C PHE A 139 14.30 -12.63 2.91
N PRO A 140 13.51 -12.42 3.98
CA PRO A 140 12.15 -12.94 4.07
C PRO A 140 11.22 -12.40 2.98
N ILE A 141 11.42 -11.15 2.56
CA ILE A 141 10.59 -10.50 1.52
C ILE A 141 10.90 -11.11 0.15
N MET A 142 12.20 -11.18 -0.19
CA MET A 142 12.69 -11.72 -1.45
C MET A 142 12.42 -13.22 -1.59
N ARG A 143 12.66 -13.97 -0.51
CA ARG A 143 12.36 -15.40 -0.45
C ARG A 143 10.88 -15.62 -0.72
N GLY A 144 10.01 -14.82 -0.09
CA GLY A 144 8.60 -14.78 -0.42
C GLY A 144 8.40 -14.69 -1.93
N CYS A 145 8.86 -13.61 -2.56
CA CYS A 145 8.58 -13.32 -3.97
C CYS A 145 9.10 -14.40 -4.94
N LEU A 146 10.16 -15.11 -4.60
CA LEU A 146 10.82 -16.07 -5.49
C LEU A 146 10.37 -17.52 -5.34
N ILE A 147 9.67 -17.90 -4.26
CA ILE A 147 9.24 -19.30 -3.99
C ILE A 147 8.44 -19.92 -5.14
N LYS A 148 7.63 -19.12 -5.85
CA LYS A 148 6.81 -19.63 -6.96
C LYS A 148 7.52 -19.68 -8.31
N LEU A 149 8.66 -18.99 -8.44
CA LEU A 149 9.37 -18.84 -9.72
C LEU A 149 10.35 -19.98 -9.99
N GLN A 150 10.53 -20.94 -9.08
CA GLN A 150 11.62 -21.91 -9.17
C GLN A 150 11.19 -23.36 -8.96
N ASN A 151 11.56 -24.20 -9.93
CA ASN A 151 11.77 -25.66 -9.77
C ASN A 151 13.21 -25.97 -9.31
N ASN A 152 13.92 -25.01 -8.70
CA ASN A 152 15.33 -25.17 -8.32
C ASN A 152 15.49 -26.10 -7.13
N GLU A 153 16.58 -26.86 -7.15
CA GLU A 153 17.00 -27.73 -6.05
C GLU A 153 17.41 -26.94 -4.79
N ASN A 154 17.71 -25.63 -4.90
CA ASN A 154 18.03 -24.77 -3.76
C ASN A 154 17.58 -23.29 -3.94
N PRO A 155 16.31 -22.96 -3.60
CA PRO A 155 15.76 -21.62 -3.80
C PRO A 155 16.38 -20.55 -2.89
N ASP A 156 16.88 -20.94 -1.72
CA ASP A 156 17.41 -19.99 -0.74
C ASP A 156 18.76 -19.39 -1.19
N GLU A 157 19.62 -20.16 -1.87
CA GLU A 157 20.87 -19.64 -2.43
C GLU A 157 20.60 -18.66 -3.59
N ALA A 158 19.64 -18.97 -4.47
CA ALA A 158 19.25 -18.04 -5.54
C ALA A 158 18.71 -16.72 -4.98
N VAL A 159 17.99 -16.75 -3.85
CA VAL A 159 17.53 -15.56 -3.14
C VAL A 159 18.73 -14.76 -2.58
N LYS A 160 19.70 -15.43 -1.97
CA LYS A 160 20.93 -14.79 -1.44
C LYS A 160 21.73 -14.11 -2.55
N ASP A 161 21.94 -14.78 -3.67
CA ASP A 161 22.65 -14.22 -4.83
C ASP A 161 21.97 -12.96 -5.38
N LEU A 162 20.63 -12.98 -5.44
CA LEU A 162 19.86 -11.81 -5.88
C LEU A 162 19.94 -10.66 -4.87
N ILE A 163 19.92 -10.96 -3.57
CA ILE A 163 20.13 -9.95 -2.52
C ILE A 163 21.54 -9.35 -2.63
N ASP A 164 22.56 -10.16 -2.87
CA ASP A 164 23.92 -9.67 -3.05
C ASP A 164 24.05 -8.75 -4.27
N LEU A 165 23.34 -9.05 -5.36
CA LEU A 165 23.24 -8.17 -6.52
C LEU A 165 22.50 -6.87 -6.19
N LEU A 166 21.41 -6.94 -5.41
CA LEU A 166 20.66 -5.75 -4.98
C LEU A 166 21.51 -4.86 -4.08
N MET A 167 22.23 -5.43 -3.11
CA MET A 167 23.14 -4.67 -2.24
C MET A 167 24.18 -3.91 -3.06
N LYS A 168 24.82 -4.56 -4.06
CA LYS A 168 25.78 -3.88 -4.95
C LYS A 168 25.19 -2.68 -5.71
N LYS A 169 23.87 -2.63 -5.92
CA LYS A 169 23.17 -1.55 -6.63
C LYS A 169 22.62 -0.48 -5.71
N LEU A 170 22.28 -0.84 -4.48
CA LEU A 170 21.55 0.00 -3.53
C LEU A 170 22.46 0.56 -2.44
N ASP A 171 23.42 -0.19 -1.92
CA ASP A 171 24.39 0.26 -0.90
C ASP A 171 25.47 1.11 -1.58
N LEU A 172 25.26 2.43 -1.64
CA LEU A 172 26.11 3.34 -2.42
C LEU A 172 27.37 3.74 -1.64
N ASP A 173 27.26 3.87 -0.33
CA ASP A 173 28.38 4.21 0.55
C ASP A 173 29.20 2.98 1.00
N ARG A 174 28.69 1.76 0.73
CA ARG A 174 29.32 0.47 1.02
C ARG A 174 29.45 0.19 2.51
N ASP A 175 28.53 0.67 3.32
CA ASP A 175 28.49 0.42 4.77
C ASP A 175 27.89 -0.94 5.15
N GLY A 176 27.43 -1.72 4.15
CA GLY A 176 26.82 -3.03 4.33
C GLY A 176 25.32 -2.97 4.62
N THR A 177 24.73 -1.78 4.56
CA THR A 177 23.29 -1.53 4.74
C THR A 177 22.77 -0.63 3.61
N ILE A 178 21.45 -0.56 3.45
CA ILE A 178 20.82 0.40 2.53
C ILE A 178 20.08 1.41 3.39
N SER A 179 20.52 2.67 3.35
CA SER A 179 19.81 3.78 3.98
C SER A 179 18.64 4.29 3.11
N GLU A 180 17.83 5.20 3.64
CA GLU A 180 16.77 5.85 2.84
C GLU A 180 17.36 6.67 1.70
N GLU A 181 18.51 7.33 1.93
CA GLU A 181 19.17 8.17 0.92
C GLU A 181 19.80 7.33 -0.19
N ASP A 182 20.41 6.20 0.17
CA ASP A 182 20.89 5.19 -0.77
C ASP A 182 19.78 4.72 -1.70
N PHE A 183 18.66 4.28 -1.11
CA PHE A 183 17.51 3.79 -1.86
C PHE A 183 16.93 4.88 -2.76
N LYS A 184 16.75 6.09 -2.24
CA LYS A 184 16.24 7.23 -3.00
C LYS A 184 17.14 7.59 -4.17
N THR A 185 18.44 7.67 -3.94
CA THR A 185 19.44 7.99 -4.97
C THR A 185 19.45 6.89 -6.04
N ALA A 186 19.44 5.63 -5.65
CA ALA A 186 19.38 4.51 -6.59
C ALA A 186 18.12 4.55 -7.47
N VAL A 187 16.95 4.81 -6.89
CA VAL A 187 15.69 4.89 -7.64
C VAL A 187 15.65 6.10 -8.57
N LYS A 188 16.07 7.28 -8.10
CA LYS A 188 15.98 8.52 -8.88
C LYS A 188 17.03 8.65 -9.96
N GLU A 189 18.27 8.30 -9.65
CA GLU A 189 19.42 8.62 -10.49
C GLU A 189 19.95 7.42 -11.27
N ARG A 190 19.67 6.19 -10.83
CA ARG A 190 20.14 4.97 -11.50
C ARG A 190 19.04 4.30 -12.30
N ASN A 191 17.97 3.88 -11.64
CA ASN A 191 16.87 3.18 -12.30
C ASN A 191 15.58 3.21 -11.48
N GLN A 192 14.51 3.82 -12.01
CA GLN A 192 13.22 3.92 -11.35
C GLN A 192 12.56 2.55 -11.08
N LEU A 193 12.91 1.50 -11.84
CA LEU A 193 12.44 0.14 -11.58
C LEU A 193 12.90 -0.42 -10.23
N LEU A 194 13.91 0.20 -9.59
CA LEU A 194 14.35 -0.19 -8.25
C LEU A 194 13.33 0.14 -7.16
N LEU A 195 12.31 0.95 -7.45
CA LEU A 195 11.26 1.33 -6.49
C LEU A 195 10.57 0.11 -5.86
N GLU A 196 10.37 -0.94 -6.65
CA GLU A 196 9.69 -2.17 -6.22
C GLU A 196 10.63 -3.40 -6.26
N CYS A 197 11.94 -3.18 -6.14
CA CYS A 197 12.96 -4.24 -6.29
C CYS A 197 12.90 -5.35 -5.25
N MET A 198 12.27 -5.12 -4.10
CA MET A 198 12.09 -6.12 -3.04
C MET A 198 10.68 -6.72 -3.02
N GLY A 199 9.83 -6.39 -4.01
CA GLY A 199 8.47 -6.88 -4.14
C GLY A 199 7.45 -5.76 -4.40
N PRO A 200 6.26 -6.12 -4.92
CA PRO A 200 5.24 -5.14 -5.31
C PRO A 200 4.60 -4.48 -4.09
N VAL A 201 4.74 -3.16 -4.01
CA VAL A 201 4.17 -2.30 -2.96
C VAL A 201 2.95 -1.56 -3.48
N PHE A 202 2.95 -1.20 -4.77
CA PHE A 202 1.90 -0.41 -5.39
C PHE A 202 0.96 -1.29 -6.23
N PRO A 203 -0.34 -0.98 -6.26
CA PRO A 203 -1.29 -1.62 -7.16
C PRO A 203 -0.88 -1.44 -8.61
N SER A 204 -1.14 -2.48 -9.41
CA SER A 204 -0.98 -2.45 -10.87
C SER A 204 -1.80 -1.33 -11.48
N ARG A 205 -1.46 -0.97 -12.72
CA ARG A 205 -2.19 0.08 -13.45
C ARG A 205 -3.65 -0.32 -13.65
N GLU A 206 -3.89 -1.59 -13.93
CA GLU A 206 -5.20 -2.16 -14.19
C GLU A 206 -6.06 -2.13 -12.93
N ALA A 207 -5.52 -2.56 -11.79
CA ALA A 207 -6.20 -2.51 -10.49
C ALA A 207 -6.49 -1.05 -10.07
N ARG A 208 -5.54 -0.14 -10.28
CA ARG A 208 -5.71 1.29 -10.00
C ARG A 208 -6.82 1.91 -10.86
N HIS A 209 -6.82 1.62 -12.15
CA HIS A 209 -7.84 2.11 -13.08
C HIS A 209 -9.22 1.57 -12.70
N ALA A 210 -9.33 0.26 -12.46
CA ALA A 210 -10.57 -0.37 -12.05
C ALA A 210 -11.13 0.28 -10.78
N PHE A 211 -10.31 0.45 -9.75
CA PHE A 211 -10.72 1.10 -8.50
C PHE A 211 -11.22 2.54 -8.71
N PHE A 212 -10.44 3.39 -9.40
CA PHE A 212 -10.85 4.79 -9.60
C PHE A 212 -12.10 4.94 -10.46
N SER A 213 -12.28 4.09 -11.46
CA SER A 213 -13.47 4.12 -12.32
C SER A 213 -14.79 3.90 -11.56
N THR A 214 -14.74 3.39 -10.33
CA THR A 214 -15.94 3.23 -9.49
C THR A 214 -16.45 4.52 -8.86
N PHE A 215 -15.64 5.59 -8.80
CA PHE A 215 -16.03 6.81 -8.07
C PHE A 215 -15.47 8.14 -8.60
N THR A 216 -14.58 8.15 -9.60
CA THR A 216 -14.03 9.39 -10.16
C THR A 216 -13.70 9.27 -11.64
N ASP A 217 -13.99 10.36 -12.39
CA ASP A 217 -13.57 10.52 -13.78
C ASP A 217 -12.12 11.05 -13.87
N HIS A 218 -11.53 11.49 -12.76
CA HIS A 218 -10.13 11.93 -12.67
C HIS A 218 -9.20 10.73 -12.52
N LEU A 219 -9.18 9.89 -13.55
CA LEU A 219 -8.34 8.70 -13.57
C LEU A 219 -6.85 9.10 -13.47
N GLY A 220 -6.46 10.19 -14.14
CA GLY A 220 -5.06 10.61 -14.25
C GLY A 220 -4.41 10.02 -15.50
N ARG A 221 -3.19 10.48 -15.84
CA ARG A 221 -2.40 9.88 -16.92
C ARG A 221 -1.55 8.76 -16.30
N TYR A 222 -1.70 7.55 -16.83
CA TYR A 222 -1.01 6.36 -16.34
C TYR A 222 0.03 5.86 -17.34
#